data_AF-A0A2S8NS13-F1
#
_entry.id   AF-A0A2S8NS13-F1
#
_cell.length_a   1.000
_cell.length_b   1.000
_cell.length_c   1.000
_cell.angle_alpha   90.00
_cell.angle_beta   90.00
_cell.angle_gamma   90.00
#
_symmetry.space_group_name_H-M   'P 1'
#
loop_
_entity.id
_entity.type
_entity.pdbx_description
1 polymer ?
#
loop_
_entity_poly.entity_id
_entity_poly.type
_entity_poly.pdbx_seq_one_letter_code
_entity_poly.pdbx_strand_id
1 'polypeptide(L)'
;MKKLQDLIKDLIGVTVEQEKINEYLEYETLDLQGADLHWTDLRYANLSCANLSCANLSCANLKGIKITKEQLDQLTVIEEDE
;
A
#
# COMPACT_ATOMS: atom_id res chain seq x y z
N MET A 1 -12.20 -7.64 1.09
CA MET A 1 -10.97 -6.96 1.55
C MET A 1 -9.79 -7.69 0.93
N LYS A 2 -9.09 -7.04 -0.02
CA LYS A 2 -7.85 -7.56 -0.59
C LYS A 2 -6.74 -7.42 0.46
N LYS A 3 -5.82 -8.37 0.56
CA LYS A 3 -4.64 -8.21 1.43
C LYS A 3 -3.48 -7.67 0.62
N LEU A 4 -2.55 -6.98 1.29
CA LEU A 4 -1.32 -6.50 0.66
C LEU A 4 -0.50 -7.62 0.00
N GLN A 5 -0.47 -8.83 0.60
CA GLN A 5 0.17 -10.01 0.00
C GLN A 5 -0.41 -10.35 -1.38
N ASP A 6 -1.72 -10.19 -1.58
CA ASP A 6 -2.39 -10.55 -2.82
C ASP A 6 -2.05 -9.51 -3.90
N LEU A 7 -1.94 -8.23 -3.51
CA LEU A 7 -1.47 -7.16 -4.37
C LEU A 7 -0.02 -7.37 -4.84
N ILE A 8 0.89 -7.68 -3.90
CA ILE A 8 2.30 -7.97 -4.21
C ILE A 8 2.40 -9.17 -5.16
N LYS A 9 1.62 -10.21 -4.91
CA LYS A 9 1.52 -11.38 -5.79
C LYS A 9 1.06 -11.00 -7.19
N ASP A 10 0.06 -10.14 -7.32
CA ASP A 10 -0.48 -9.74 -8.62
C ASP A 10 0.51 -8.87 -9.41
N LEU A 11 1.26 -7.99 -8.73
CA LEU A 11 2.18 -7.04 -9.36
C LEU A 11 3.55 -7.66 -9.69
N ILE A 12 4.07 -8.51 -8.81
CA ILE A 12 5.46 -8.99 -8.88
C ILE A 12 5.53 -10.51 -9.11
N GLY A 13 4.41 -11.23 -8.99
CA GLY A 13 4.37 -12.68 -9.15
C GLY A 13 4.97 -13.44 -7.97
N VAL A 14 5.21 -12.76 -6.85
CA VAL A 14 5.83 -13.32 -5.64
C VAL A 14 4.83 -13.37 -4.51
N THR A 15 4.80 -14.48 -3.76
CA THR A 15 3.99 -14.63 -2.55
C THR A 15 4.89 -14.54 -1.33
N VAL A 16 4.56 -13.66 -0.39
CA VAL A 16 5.27 -13.49 0.89
C VAL A 16 4.28 -13.60 2.05
N GLU A 17 4.75 -14.05 3.22
CA GLU A 17 3.95 -14.06 4.45
C GLU A 17 3.69 -12.63 4.92
N GLN A 18 2.52 -12.38 5.52
CA GLN A 18 2.09 -11.04 5.93
C GLN A 18 3.10 -10.37 6.86
N GLU A 19 3.69 -11.12 7.80
CA GLU A 19 4.71 -10.64 8.72
C GLU A 19 6.05 -10.30 8.06
N LYS A 20 6.33 -10.86 6.88
CA LYS A 20 7.54 -10.62 6.09
C LYS A 20 7.37 -9.56 5.00
N ILE A 21 6.16 -9.04 4.81
CA ILE A 21 5.90 -7.98 3.82
C ILE A 21 6.80 -6.76 4.07
N ASN A 22 7.04 -6.40 5.33
CA ASN A 22 7.90 -5.25 5.64
C ASN A 22 9.35 -5.47 5.24
N GLU A 23 9.88 -6.67 5.50
CA GLU A 23 11.22 -7.05 5.09
C GLU A 23 11.33 -7.03 3.56
N TYR A 24 10.31 -7.53 2.86
CA TYR A 24 10.26 -7.47 1.40
C TYR A 24 10.29 -6.03 0.85
N LEU A 25 9.46 -5.15 1.42
CA LEU A 25 9.36 -3.74 1.01
C LEU A 25 10.59 -2.89 1.43
N GLU A 26 11.44 -3.39 2.32
CA GLU A 26 12.73 -2.77 2.63
C GLU A 26 13.76 -2.96 1.52
N TYR A 27 13.66 -4.04 0.74
CA TYR A 27 14.61 -4.35 -0.34
C TYR A 27 14.09 -3.99 -1.73
N GLU A 28 12.78 -3.93 -1.93
CA GLU A 28 12.18 -3.61 -3.23
C GLU A 28 11.25 -2.38 -3.16
N THR A 29 11.41 -1.49 -4.15
CA THR A 29 10.48 -0.40 -4.42
C THR A 29 9.21 -0.97 -5.06
N LEU A 30 8.10 -0.94 -4.33
CA LEU A 30 6.80 -1.34 -4.85
C LEU A 30 6.12 -0.17 -5.58
N ASP A 31 5.86 -0.31 -6.89
CA ASP A 31 5.14 0.71 -7.65
C ASP A 31 3.63 0.52 -7.49
N LEU A 32 3.01 1.42 -6.74
CA LEU A 32 1.57 1.47 -6.47
C LEU A 32 0.94 2.74 -7.06
N GLN A 33 1.58 3.34 -8.07
CA GLN A 33 1.04 4.54 -8.70
C GLN A 33 -0.35 4.29 -9.27
N GLY A 34 -1.34 5.07 -8.85
CA GLY A 34 -2.73 4.92 -9.27
C GLY A 34 -3.38 3.60 -8.81
N ALA A 35 -2.75 2.85 -7.90
CA ALA A 35 -3.30 1.58 -7.44
C ALA A 35 -4.60 1.81 -6.67
N ASP A 36 -5.59 0.98 -6.98
CA ASP A 36 -6.82 0.93 -6.21
C ASP A 36 -6.63 0.03 -4.98
N LEU A 37 -6.38 0.67 -3.83
CA LEU A 37 -6.16 0.01 -2.55
C LEU A 37 -7.40 0.18 -1.64
N HIS A 38 -8.58 0.50 -2.22
CA HIS A 38 -9.81 0.64 -1.44
C HIS A 38 -10.02 -0.61 -0.58
N TRP A 39 -10.34 -0.41 0.70
CA TRP A 39 -10.65 -1.51 1.63
C TRP A 39 -9.55 -2.58 1.78
N THR A 40 -8.30 -2.24 1.44
CA THR A 40 -7.15 -3.15 1.57
C THR A 40 -6.64 -3.18 3.02
N ASP A 41 -6.25 -4.38 3.48
CA ASP A 41 -5.59 -4.52 4.78
C ASP A 41 -4.08 -4.23 4.65
N LEU A 42 -3.68 -3.03 5.08
CA LEU A 42 -2.30 -2.51 5.05
C LEU A 42 -1.71 -2.39 6.47
N ARG A 43 -2.27 -3.10 7.44
CA ARG A 43 -1.83 -2.98 8.84
C ARG A 43 -0.37 -3.34 8.97
N TYR A 44 0.36 -2.46 9.67
CA TYR A 44 1.79 -2.59 9.94
C TYR A 44 2.67 -2.67 8.69
N ALA A 45 2.15 -2.38 7.49
CA ALA A 45 2.93 -2.41 6.25
C ALA A 45 3.97 -1.27 6.22
N ASN A 46 5.18 -1.58 5.77
CA ASN A 46 6.22 -0.60 5.52
C ASN A 46 6.23 -0.19 4.05
N LEU A 47 5.47 0.85 3.72
CA LEU A 47 5.40 1.37 2.37
C LEU A 47 6.31 2.58 2.15
N SER A 48 7.28 2.86 3.03
CA SER A 48 8.15 4.06 2.94
C SER A 48 8.94 4.19 1.64
N CYS A 49 9.15 3.07 0.95
CA CYS A 49 9.87 2.99 -0.32
C CYS A 49 8.94 2.76 -1.52
N ALA A 50 7.62 2.72 -1.33
CA ALA A 50 6.65 2.49 -2.40
C ALA A 50 6.30 3.78 -3.14
N ASN A 51 5.94 3.70 -4.42
CA ASN A 51 5.35 4.83 -5.12
C ASN A 51 3.83 4.84 -4.89
N LEU A 52 3.32 5.73 -4.04
CA LEU A 52 1.89 5.84 -3.72
C LEU A 52 1.18 6.98 -4.46
N SER A 53 1.83 7.59 -5.45
CA SER A 53 1.26 8.68 -6.25
C SER A 53 -0.12 8.29 -6.80
N CYS A 54 -1.14 9.10 -6.54
CA CYS A 54 -2.51 8.87 -7.01
C CYS A 54 -3.18 7.56 -6.53
N ALA A 55 -2.63 6.86 -5.53
CA ALA A 55 -3.22 5.63 -5.02
C ALA A 55 -4.51 5.91 -4.21
N ASN A 56 -5.52 5.05 -4.36
CA ASN A 56 -6.75 5.11 -3.57
C ASN A 56 -6.61 4.33 -2.26
N LEU A 57 -6.42 5.01 -1.14
CA LEU A 57 -6.39 4.40 0.19
C LEU A 57 -7.71 4.51 0.97
N SER A 58 -8.80 4.92 0.32
CA SER A 58 -10.10 5.07 0.98
C SER A 58 -10.55 3.76 1.63
N CYS A 59 -11.00 3.85 2.88
CA CYS A 59 -11.40 2.72 3.72
C CYS A 59 -10.31 1.65 3.94
N ALA A 60 -9.05 1.88 3.57
CA ALA A 60 -7.96 0.93 3.84
C ALA A 60 -7.63 0.87 5.34
N ASN A 61 -7.20 -0.29 5.82
CA ASN A 61 -6.76 -0.43 7.21
C ASN A 61 -5.30 0.01 7.35
N LEU A 62 -5.11 1.28 7.72
CA LEU A 62 -3.80 1.93 7.81
C LEU A 62 -3.14 1.84 9.20
N LYS A 63 -3.67 1.00 10.11
CA LYS A 63 -3.15 0.92 11.48
C LYS A 63 -1.65 0.56 11.47
N GLY A 64 -0.81 1.47 11.96
CA GLY A 64 0.63 1.27 12.06
C GLY A 64 1.37 1.22 10.72
N ILE A 65 0.75 1.69 9.63
CA ILE A 65 1.42 1.85 8.34
C ILE A 65 2.64 2.78 8.50
N LYS A 66 3.74 2.45 7.82
CA LYS A 66 4.88 3.36 7.67
C LYS A 66 4.87 3.94 6.26
N ILE A 67 4.69 5.25 6.17
CA ILE A 67 4.82 6.06 4.95
C ILE A 67 5.61 7.33 5.29
N THR A 68 6.20 7.96 4.30
CA THR A 68 6.86 9.25 4.44
C THR A 68 5.85 10.39 4.34
N LYS A 69 6.27 11.59 4.75
CA LYS A 69 5.44 12.79 4.62
C LYS A 69 5.16 13.12 3.16
N GLU A 70 6.18 13.00 2.31
CA GLU A 70 6.06 13.22 0.87
C GLU A 70 5.06 12.25 0.22
N GLN A 71 4.99 11.01 0.68
CA GLN A 71 3.98 10.05 0.20
C GLN A 71 2.59 10.44 0.63
N LEU A 72 2.42 10.90 1.88
CA LEU A 72 1.13 11.39 2.38
C LEU A 72 0.63 12.57 1.53
N ASP A 73 1.52 13.48 1.14
CA ASP A 73 1.19 14.64 0.30
C ASP A 73 0.83 14.25 -1.16
N GLN A 74 1.25 13.07 -1.62
CA GLN A 74 0.96 12.54 -2.95
C GLN A 74 -0.34 11.72 -3.02
N LEU A 75 -0.90 11.36 -1.86
CA LEU A 75 -2.17 10.65 -1.82
C LEU A 75 -3.28 11.58 -2.30
N THR A 76 -4.02 11.12 -3.29
CA THR A 76 -5.23 11.84 -3.71
C THR A 76 -6.31 11.53 -2.68
N VAL A 77 -6.84 12.57 -2.03
CA VAL A 77 -8.10 12.44 -1.29
C VAL A 77 -9.17 12.16 -2.33
N ILE A 78 -9.57 10.90 -2.43
CA ILE A 78 -10.74 10.54 -3.22
C ILE A 78 -11.91 10.75 -2.27
N GLU A 79 -12.50 11.95 -2.35
CA GLU A 79 -13.80 12.19 -1.76
C GLU A 79 -14.76 11.20 -2.43
N GLU A 80 -15.30 10.25 -1.66
CA GLU A 80 -16.51 9.57 -2.09
C GLU A 80 -17.62 10.63 -2.01
N ASP A 81 -17.95 11.24 -3.14
CA ASP A 81 -19.17 12.04 -3.27
C ASP A 81 -20.35 11.15 -2.82
N GLU A 82 -20.97 11.49 -1.69
CA GLU A 82 -22.23 10.88 -1.20
C GLU A 82 -23.41 11.15 -2.15
#